data_AF-A0A9E4QZ92-F1
#
_entry.id   AF-A0A9E4QZ92-F1
#
_cell.length_a   1.000
_cell.length_b   1.000
_cell.length_c   1.000
_cell.angle_alpha   90.00
_cell.angle_beta   90.00
_cell.angle_gamma   90.00
#
_symmetry.space_group_name_H-M   'P 1'
#
loop_
_entity.id
_entity.type
_entity.pdbx_description
1 polymer ?
#
loop_
_entity_poly.entity_id
_entity_poly.type
_entity_poly.pdbx_seq_one_letter_code
_entity_poly.pdbx_strand_id
1 'polypeptide(L)'
;LYINDSRRGHIRAFDMQPNGTLALATDRVFCDLTGERPGVPDGMKVDVEDNVYCGGSGGLWVLDPSGKHLGTIVHGAPATTNLAWGGEDWKTLFFTTRNTLGRIQLKIAGIPVPVGP
;
A
#
# COMPACT_ATOMS: atom_id res chain seq x y z
N LEU A 1 7.42 -10.17 -2.20
CA LEU A 1 6.16 -10.14 -1.42
C LEU A 1 6.28 -9.09 -0.33
N TYR A 2 5.23 -8.29 -0.14
CA TYR A 2 5.12 -7.36 0.98
C TYR A 2 4.06 -7.88 1.98
N ILE A 3 4.35 -7.76 3.27
CA ILE A 3 3.42 -8.08 4.36
C ILE A 3 3.44 -6.89 5.31
N ASN A 4 2.29 -6.27 5.56
CA ASN A 4 2.21 -5.25 6.59
C ASN A 4 1.80 -5.85 7.94
N ASP A 5 2.31 -5.25 9.00
CA ASP A 5 1.99 -5.62 10.38
C ASP A 5 1.41 -4.39 11.09
N SER A 6 0.08 -4.36 11.23
CA SER A 6 -0.63 -3.25 11.86
C SER A 6 -0.20 -3.03 13.32
N ARG A 7 0.20 -4.09 14.03
CA ARG A 7 0.60 -3.99 15.44
C ARG A 7 2.02 -3.46 15.59
N ARG A 8 2.91 -3.81 14.67
CA ARG A 8 4.30 -3.32 14.66
C ARG A 8 4.50 -2.04 13.87
N GLY A 9 3.51 -1.62 13.08
CA GLY A 9 3.53 -0.33 12.38
C GLY A 9 4.42 -0.30 11.13
N HIS A 10 4.82 -1.45 10.58
CA HIS A 10 5.72 -1.50 9.43
C HIS A 10 5.24 -2.43 8.31
N ILE A 11 5.86 -2.28 7.14
CA ILE A 11 5.85 -3.27 6.06
C ILE A 11 7.15 -4.07 6.11
N ARG A 12 7.03 -5.39 5.92
CA ARG A 12 8.15 -6.29 5.67
C ARG A 12 8.17 -6.70 4.20
N ALA A 13 9.36 -6.87 3.65
CA ALA A 13 9.57 -7.41 2.31
C ALA A 13 10.32 -8.74 2.36
N PHE A 14 9.95 -9.63 1.46
CA PHE A 14 10.58 -10.92 1.25
C PHE A 14 10.71 -11.17 -0.25
N ASP A 15 11.80 -11.79 -0.64
CA ASP A 15 11.96 -12.27 -2.00
C ASP A 15 11.19 -13.60 -2.15
N MET A 16 10.59 -13.79 -3.33
CA MET A 16 9.83 -15.00 -3.65
C MET A 16 10.72 -15.99 -4.37
N GLN A 17 10.70 -17.23 -3.92
CA GLN A 17 11.32 -18.34 -4.63
C GLN A 17 10.48 -18.72 -5.86
N PRO A 18 11.08 -19.31 -6.91
CA PRO A 18 10.35 -19.74 -8.11
C PRO A 18 9.20 -20.72 -7.84
N ASN A 19 9.27 -21.45 -6.72
CA ASN A 19 8.23 -22.40 -6.29
C ASN A 19 7.05 -21.73 -5.54
N GLY A 20 7.01 -20.40 -5.47
CA GLY A 20 5.96 -19.64 -4.79
C GLY A 20 6.10 -19.53 -3.27
N THR A 21 7.20 -20.02 -2.69
CA THR A 21 7.49 -19.87 -1.24
C THR A 21 8.36 -18.65 -0.95
N LEU A 22 8.44 -18.24 0.32
CA LEU A 22 9.28 -17.12 0.74
C LEU A 22 10.74 -17.56 0.92
N ALA A 23 11.67 -16.77 0.40
CA ALA A 23 13.08 -16.86 0.80
C ALA A 23 13.24 -16.21 2.18
N LEU A 24 12.97 -16.95 3.26
CA LEU A 24 12.89 -16.41 4.64
C LEU A 24 14.13 -15.62 5.09
N ALA A 25 15.31 -15.92 4.56
CA ALA A 25 16.54 -15.19 4.88
C ALA A 25 16.59 -13.75 4.32
N THR A 26 15.70 -13.40 3.39
CA THR A 26 15.63 -12.06 2.74
C THR A 26 14.71 -11.08 3.46
N ASP A 27 14.21 -11.52 4.62
CA ASP A 27 13.35 -10.76 5.49
C ASP A 27 13.96 -9.41 5.90
N ARG A 28 13.26 -8.33 5.57
CA ARG A 28 13.69 -6.96 5.84
C ARG A 28 12.50 -6.06 6.14
N VAL A 29 12.71 -5.07 7.03
CA VAL A 29 11.77 -3.96 7.16
C VAL A 29 11.89 -3.12 5.88
N PHE A 30 10.78 -3.00 5.16
CA PHE A 30 10.68 -2.20 3.95
C PHE A 30 10.44 -0.74 4.29
N CYS A 31 9.49 -0.47 5.19
CA CYS A 31 9.16 0.87 5.62
C CYS A 31 8.48 0.84 7.00
N ASP A 32 8.86 1.77 7.87
CA ASP A 32 8.13 2.09 9.11
C ASP A 32 7.09 3.17 8.78
N LEU A 33 5.82 2.88 9.06
CA LEU A 33 4.68 3.77 8.73
C LEU A 33 4.12 4.47 9.98
N THR A 34 4.87 4.45 11.08
CA THR A 34 4.53 5.18 12.30
C THR A 34 4.78 6.68 12.15
N GLY A 35 4.15 7.47 13.01
CA GLY A 35 4.27 8.92 13.02
C GLY A 35 3.35 9.53 14.06
N GLU A 36 3.31 10.87 14.13
CA GLU A 36 2.56 11.61 15.15
C GLU A 36 1.03 11.61 14.93
N ARG A 37 0.57 11.23 13.73
CA ARG A 37 -0.85 11.22 13.36
C ARG A 37 -1.46 9.82 13.53
N PRO A 38 -2.79 9.72 13.77
CA PRO A 38 -3.47 8.42 13.81
C PRO A 38 -3.31 7.63 12.52
N GLY A 39 -3.33 6.30 12.64
CA GLY A 39 -3.29 5.38 11.50
C GLY A 39 -2.27 4.27 11.71
N VAL A 40 -2.51 3.14 11.05
CA VAL A 40 -1.63 1.96 11.05
C VAL A 40 -1.63 1.35 9.65
N PRO A 41 -0.63 0.50 9.32
CA PRO A 41 -0.69 -0.33 8.12
C PRO A 41 -1.90 -1.25 8.12
N ASP A 42 -2.62 -1.32 6.99
CA ASP A 42 -3.80 -2.20 6.81
C ASP A 42 -3.98 -2.58 5.32
N GLY A 43 -4.77 -1.82 4.56
CA GLY A 43 -4.80 -1.99 3.10
C GLY A 43 -3.45 -1.75 2.46
N MET A 44 -3.05 -2.59 1.49
CA MET A 44 -1.84 -2.37 0.69
C MET A 44 -2.00 -2.84 -0.76
N LYS A 45 -1.51 -2.05 -1.71
CA LYS A 45 -1.45 -2.39 -3.14
C LYS A 45 -0.20 -1.81 -3.80
N VAL A 46 0.14 -2.30 -4.99
CA VAL A 46 1.29 -1.86 -5.80
C VAL A 46 0.78 -1.36 -7.15
N ASP A 47 1.38 -0.28 -7.65
CA ASP A 47 1.08 0.25 -8.99
C ASP A 47 2.02 -0.33 -10.07
N VAL A 48 1.82 0.04 -11.34
CA VAL A 48 2.63 -0.49 -12.46
C VAL A 48 4.08 -0.01 -12.48
N GLU A 49 4.46 0.92 -11.61
CA GLU A 49 5.83 1.43 -11.43
C GLU A 49 6.47 0.91 -10.13
N ASP A 50 5.91 -0.16 -9.56
CA ASP A 50 6.35 -0.80 -8.32
C ASP A 50 6.23 0.09 -7.06
N ASN A 51 5.49 1.21 -7.11
CA ASN A 51 5.24 2.01 -5.91
C ASN A 51 4.25 1.28 -4.99
N VAL A 52 4.51 1.31 -3.70
CA VAL A 52 3.67 0.68 -2.67
C VAL A 52 2.76 1.72 -2.03
N TYR A 53 1.46 1.44 -2.03
CA TYR A 53 0.45 2.27 -1.40
C TYR A 53 -0.08 1.53 -0.18
N CYS A 54 -0.01 2.13 0.99
CA CYS A 54 -0.47 1.50 2.23
C CYS A 54 -1.11 2.51 3.19
N GLY A 55 -2.07 2.07 3.99
CA GLY A 55 -2.48 2.82 5.18
C GLY A 55 -1.27 3.09 6.09
N GLY A 56 -1.24 4.24 6.74
CA GLY A 56 -0.17 4.63 7.65
C GLY A 56 -0.54 5.83 8.49
N SER A 57 0.42 6.35 9.25
CA SER A 57 0.19 7.54 10.08
C SER A 57 -0.28 8.73 9.22
N GLY A 58 -1.50 9.20 9.47
CA GLY A 58 -2.08 10.38 8.84
C GLY A 58 -2.75 10.17 7.47
N GLY A 59 -2.81 8.94 6.95
CA GLY A 59 -3.53 8.62 5.72
C GLY A 59 -2.91 7.48 4.92
N LEU A 60 -3.01 7.57 3.59
CA LEU A 60 -2.40 6.60 2.66
C LEU A 60 -1.01 7.05 2.26
N TRP A 61 0.01 6.30 2.63
CA TRP A 61 1.39 6.54 2.24
C TRP A 61 1.65 5.96 0.86
N VAL A 62 2.39 6.71 0.05
CA VAL A 62 2.94 6.29 -1.25
C VAL A 62 4.45 6.15 -1.10
N LEU A 63 4.95 4.96 -1.35
CA LEU A 63 6.36 4.58 -1.19
C LEU A 63 6.94 4.18 -2.55
N ASP A 64 8.17 4.57 -2.83
CA ASP A 64 8.89 4.04 -4.00
C ASP A 64 9.34 2.57 -3.76
N PRO A 65 9.86 1.87 -4.79
CA PRO A 65 10.30 0.47 -4.66
C PRO A 65 11.45 0.24 -3.67
N SER A 66 12.12 1.29 -3.20
CA SER A 66 13.15 1.21 -2.16
C SER A 66 12.59 1.36 -0.74
N GLY A 67 11.30 1.68 -0.60
CA GLY A 67 10.63 1.96 0.68
C GLY A 67 10.66 3.43 1.09
N LYS A 68 11.16 4.32 0.22
CA LYS A 68 11.21 5.76 0.50
C LYS A 68 9.81 6.36 0.39
N HIS A 69 9.41 7.10 1.41
CA HIS A 69 8.14 7.82 1.42
C HIS A 69 8.16 8.99 0.42
N LEU A 70 7.29 8.91 -0.59
CA LEU A 70 7.11 9.94 -1.63
C LEU A 70 6.07 10.98 -1.22
N GLY A 71 5.04 10.57 -0.47
CA GLY A 71 4.02 11.46 0.06
C GLY A 71 2.82 10.73 0.63
N THR A 72 1.91 11.50 1.23
CA THR A 72 0.70 10.98 1.88
C THR A 72 -0.55 11.56 1.24
N ILE A 73 -1.50 10.70 0.84
CA ILE A 73 -2.86 11.11 0.50
C ILE A 73 -3.63 11.27 1.82
N VAL A 74 -3.83 12.53 2.23
CA VAL A 74 -4.53 12.87 3.47
C VAL A 74 -6.04 12.85 3.23
N HIS A 75 -6.74 11.98 3.95
CA HIS A 75 -8.21 11.83 3.84
C HIS A 75 -8.96 12.22 5.13
N GLY A 76 -8.25 12.66 6.18
CA GLY A 76 -8.86 13.21 7.41
C GLY A 76 -9.56 12.21 8.34
N ALA A 77 -9.53 10.91 8.04
CA ALA A 77 -10.10 9.87 8.91
C ALA A 77 -9.01 9.17 9.73
N PRO A 78 -9.34 8.51 10.86
CA PRO A 78 -8.32 7.93 11.75
C PRO A 78 -7.49 6.79 11.16
N ALA A 79 -8.01 6.07 10.16
CA ALA A 79 -7.30 5.00 9.48
C ALA A 79 -7.91 4.70 8.10
N THR A 80 -7.05 4.35 7.15
CA THR A 80 -7.43 3.63 5.93
C THR A 80 -7.53 2.13 6.24
N THR A 81 -8.55 1.45 5.73
CA THR A 81 -8.77 0.01 5.94
C THR A 81 -8.45 -0.82 4.70
N ASN A 82 -8.74 -0.33 3.49
CA ASN A 82 -8.37 -1.00 2.25
C ASN A 82 -8.30 -0.03 1.07
N LEU A 83 -7.75 -0.47 -0.05
CA LEU A 83 -7.65 0.28 -1.29
C LEU A 83 -7.58 -0.63 -2.52
N ALA A 84 -8.04 -0.12 -3.65
CA ALA A 84 -7.92 -0.76 -4.95
C ALA A 84 -7.99 0.29 -6.07
N TRP A 85 -7.25 0.05 -7.15
CA TRP A 85 -7.47 0.79 -8.38
C TRP A 85 -8.71 0.30 -9.11
N GLY A 86 -9.32 1.20 -9.84
CA GLY A 86 -10.40 0.94 -10.78
C GLY A 86 -10.54 2.09 -11.78
N GLY A 87 -11.71 2.17 -12.42
CA GLY A 87 -11.90 3.02 -13.60
C GLY A 87 -11.36 2.34 -14.86
N GLU A 88 -11.76 2.85 -16.02
CA GLU A 88 -11.41 2.25 -17.32
C GLU A 88 -9.91 2.28 -17.60
N ASP A 89 -9.19 3.25 -17.02
CA ASP A 89 -7.75 3.46 -17.18
C ASP A 89 -6.93 2.95 -15.99
N TRP A 90 -7.56 2.33 -14.99
CA TRP A 90 -6.94 1.91 -13.73
C TRP A 90 -6.22 3.02 -12.96
N LYS A 91 -6.59 4.29 -13.15
CA LYS A 91 -5.98 5.44 -12.45
C LYS A 91 -6.85 6.05 -11.38
N THR A 92 -8.07 5.54 -11.15
CA THR A 92 -8.84 5.92 -9.96
C THR A 92 -8.48 5.01 -8.81
N LEU A 93 -7.86 5.54 -7.75
CA LEU A 93 -7.66 4.81 -6.51
C LEU A 93 -8.88 4.99 -5.61
N PHE A 94 -9.61 3.90 -5.36
CA PHE A 94 -10.64 3.82 -4.34
C PHE A 94 -10.02 3.37 -3.03
N PHE A 95 -10.50 3.92 -1.92
CA PHE A 95 -10.03 3.52 -0.60
C PHE A 95 -11.17 3.57 0.42
N THR A 96 -11.15 2.63 1.34
CA THR A 96 -12.10 2.59 2.44
C THR A 96 -11.44 3.11 3.71
N THR A 97 -12.22 3.81 4.50
CA THR A 97 -11.95 3.97 5.93
C THR A 97 -12.89 3.01 6.68
N ARG A 98 -13.05 3.18 8.00
CA ARG A 98 -14.06 2.42 8.74
C ARG A 98 -15.49 2.72 8.27
N ASN A 99 -15.77 3.98 7.94
CA ASN A 99 -17.14 4.48 7.76
C ASN A 99 -17.38 5.14 6.40
N THR A 100 -16.34 5.29 5.57
CA THR A 100 -16.44 6.02 4.31
C THR A 100 -15.70 5.29 3.19
N LEU A 101 -16.17 5.52 1.96
CA LEU A 101 -15.47 5.19 0.73
C LEU A 101 -15.00 6.51 0.10
N GLY A 102 -13.70 6.63 -0.12
CA GLY A 102 -13.09 7.74 -0.83
C GLY A 102 -12.57 7.31 -2.20
N ARG A 103 -12.31 8.30 -3.06
CA ARG A 103 -11.62 8.10 -4.33
C ARG A 103 -10.72 9.28 -4.64
N ILE A 104 -9.63 9.00 -5.37
CA ILE A 104 -8.74 10.02 -5.91
C ILE A 104 -8.22 9.58 -7.28
N GLN A 105 -8.08 10.52 -8.20
CA GLN A 105 -7.45 10.28 -9.50
C GLN A 105 -5.93 10.37 -9.34
N LEU A 106 -5.22 9.32 -9.74
CA LEU A 106 -3.76 9.26 -9.77
C LEU A 106 -3.23 9.43 -11.19
N LYS A 107 -1.91 9.67 -11.30
CA LYS A 107 -1.22 9.77 -12.58
C LYS A 107 -0.76 8.40 -13.10
N ILE A 108 -0.44 7.50 -12.18
CA ILE A 108 0.08 6.15 -12.42
C ILE A 108 -1.07 5.16 -12.21
N ALA A 109 -1.17 4.19 -13.12
CA ALA A 109 -2.20 3.16 -13.08
C ALA A 109 -1.84 2.06 -12.08
N GLY A 110 -2.84 1.46 -11.46
CA GLY A 110 -2.67 0.21 -10.70
C GLY A 110 -2.45 -1.00 -11.58
N ILE A 111 -2.06 -2.12 -10.98
CA ILE A 111 -2.04 -3.42 -11.65
C ILE A 111 -3.48 -3.91 -11.87
N PRO A 112 -3.93 -4.17 -13.12
CA PRO A 112 -5.27 -4.68 -13.41
C PRO A 112 -5.55 -6.02 -12.73
N VAL A 113 -6.80 -6.24 -12.29
CA VAL A 113 -7.24 -7.51 -11.68
C VAL A 113 -8.53 -8.03 -12.36
N PRO A 114 -8.58 -9.27 -12.89
CA PRO A 114 -7.47 -10.22 -12.95
C PRO A 114 -6.35 -9.66 -13.83
N VAL A 115 -5.12 -9.97 -13.45
CA VAL A 115 -3.98 -9.74 -14.35
C VAL A 115 -4.28 -10.60 -15.58
N GLY A 116 -4.27 -10.00 -16.77
CA GLY A 116 -4.46 -10.76 -18.01
C GLY A 116 -3.47 -11.94 -18.09
N PRO A 117 -3.79 -12.96 -18.91
CA PRO A 117 -2.92 -14.12 -19.11
C PRO A 117 -1.51 -13.73 -19.57
#